data_AF-A0AAV6HEC5-F1
#
_entry.id   AF-A0AAV6HEC5-F1
#
_cell.length_a   1.000
_cell.length_b   1.000
_cell.length_c   1.000
_cell.angle_alpha   90.00
_cell.angle_beta   90.00
_cell.angle_gamma   90.00
#
_symmetry.space_group_name_H-M   'P 1'
#
loop_
_entity.id
_entity.type
_entity.pdbx_description
1 polymer ?
#
loop_
_entity_poly.entity_id
_entity_poly.type
_entity_poly.pdbx_seq_one_letter_code
_entity_poly.pdbx_strand_id
1 'polypeptide(L)'
;MFCQGGRLDCKVLWETLDTTSSSPSKVEIFKGSGVMVDKLAWAYAVNANSCTTFVRQLLTAVFPPEVLLVSNLRGTNKGKGEACLPLEKTKVDAIYNATLERWPGTLLSLIGSSINGKITEMRNKVKQ
;
A
#
# COMPACT_ATOMS: atom_id res chain seq x y z
N MET A 1 64.90 -9.95 19.31
CA MET A 1 64.10 -10.90 18.50
C MET A 1 63.60 -10.12 17.30
N PHE A 2 63.95 -10.55 16.10
CA PHE A 2 63.60 -9.89 14.84
C PHE A 2 62.09 -9.99 14.58
N CYS A 3 61.48 -8.92 14.06
CA CYS A 3 60.66 -8.97 12.85
C CYS A 3 60.43 -7.55 12.30
N GLN A 4 60.76 -7.43 11.02
CA GLN A 4 60.68 -6.26 10.16
C GLN A 4 59.24 -5.99 9.68
N GLY A 5 58.99 -4.73 9.30
CA GLY A 5 58.39 -4.38 8.01
C GLY A 5 56.93 -4.74 7.76
N GLY A 6 56.07 -3.72 7.70
CA GLY A 6 54.70 -3.88 7.22
C GLY A 6 54.01 -2.54 7.02
N ARG A 7 54.29 -1.91 5.88
CA ARG A 7 53.62 -0.74 5.31
C ARG A 7 52.09 -0.86 5.49
N LEU A 8 51.47 0.06 6.25
CA LEU A 8 50.02 0.23 6.23
C LEU A 8 49.65 0.80 4.86
N ASP A 9 49.38 -0.10 3.92
CA ASP A 9 48.78 0.25 2.63
C ASP A 9 47.33 0.67 2.94
N CYS A 10 47.11 1.97 3.05
CA CYS A 10 45.77 2.57 3.03
C CYS A 10 45.19 2.40 1.62
N LYS A 11 44.75 1.18 1.30
CA LYS A 11 44.16 0.88 0.01
C LYS A 11 43.08 -0.18 0.17
N VAL A 12 41.85 0.33 0.10
CA VAL A 12 40.68 -0.34 -0.45
C VAL A 12 40.26 -1.63 0.26
N LEU A 13 39.33 -1.46 1.20
CA LEU A 13 38.28 -2.46 1.43
C LEU A 13 36.93 -1.74 1.60
N TRP A 14 36.58 -0.96 0.56
CA TRP A 14 35.19 -0.57 0.29
C TRP A 14 34.57 -1.46 -0.81
N GLU A 15 35.23 -2.54 -1.22
CA GLU A 15 34.71 -3.46 -2.22
C GLU A 15 34.27 -4.77 -1.58
N THR A 16 33.12 -4.69 -0.91
CA THR A 16 32.07 -5.67 -1.22
C THR A 16 30.79 -4.86 -1.31
N LEU A 17 30.60 -4.24 -2.49
CA LEU A 17 29.28 -3.97 -3.00
C LEU A 17 28.59 -5.33 -3.06
N ASP A 18 27.99 -5.71 -1.95
CA ASP A 18 27.04 -6.81 -1.88
C ASP A 18 26.03 -6.49 -2.97
N THR A 19 26.09 -7.33 -3.99
CA THR A 19 25.17 -7.44 -5.10
C THR A 19 23.83 -6.88 -4.67
N THR A 20 23.38 -5.81 -5.34
CA THR A 20 22.04 -5.23 -5.20
C THR A 20 21.00 -6.33 -4.97
N SER A 21 20.78 -6.68 -3.70
CA SER A 21 19.55 -7.29 -3.26
C SER A 21 18.59 -6.12 -3.21
N SER A 22 18.21 -5.67 -4.41
CA SER A 22 17.00 -4.91 -4.61
C SER A 22 15.86 -5.85 -4.22
N SER A 23 15.73 -6.12 -2.91
CA SER A 23 14.51 -6.65 -2.34
C SER A 23 13.42 -5.78 -2.95
N PRO A 24 12.42 -6.35 -3.62
CA PRO A 24 11.45 -5.53 -4.32
C PRO A 24 10.93 -4.53 -3.31
N SER A 25 11.12 -3.24 -3.60
CA SER A 25 10.69 -2.15 -2.71
C SER A 25 9.17 -2.18 -2.49
N LYS A 26 8.49 -3.00 -3.30
CA LYS A 26 7.07 -3.26 -3.29
C LYS A 26 6.76 -4.71 -2.93
N VAL A 27 5.64 -4.89 -2.25
CA VAL A 27 5.06 -6.16 -1.86
C VAL A 27 3.72 -6.29 -2.55
N GLU A 28 3.41 -7.51 -2.99
CA GLU A 28 2.08 -7.82 -3.52
C GLU A 28 1.09 -7.93 -2.37
N ILE A 29 -0.03 -7.18 -2.43
CA ILE A 29 -0.99 -7.15 -1.32
C ILE A 29 -1.81 -8.44 -1.19
N PHE A 30 -1.98 -9.15 -2.31
CA PHE A 30 -2.65 -10.44 -2.39
C PHE A 30 -2.04 -11.26 -3.51
N LYS A 31 -1.67 -12.50 -3.22
CA LYS A 31 -0.92 -13.36 -4.15
C LYS A 31 -1.65 -13.53 -5.49
N GLY A 32 -0.95 -13.23 -6.59
CA GLY A 32 -1.49 -13.37 -7.95
C GLY A 32 -2.45 -12.26 -8.39
N SER A 33 -2.58 -11.18 -7.62
CA SER A 33 -3.35 -10.00 -8.01
C SER A 33 -2.57 -9.03 -8.91
N GLY A 34 -1.24 -9.08 -8.89
CA GLY A 34 -0.36 -8.11 -9.54
C GLY A 34 -0.38 -6.72 -8.89
N VAL A 35 -1.08 -6.55 -7.76
CA VAL A 35 -1.25 -5.25 -7.09
C VAL A 35 -0.14 -5.06 -6.06
N MET A 36 0.78 -4.16 -6.39
CA MET A 36 2.01 -3.92 -5.64
C MET A 36 1.92 -2.60 -4.84
N VAL A 37 2.31 -2.63 -3.58
CA VAL A 37 2.43 -1.43 -2.72
C VAL A 37 3.80 -1.37 -2.07
N ASP A 38 4.26 -0.19 -1.66
CA ASP A 38 5.55 -0.05 -0.99
C ASP A 38 5.62 -0.88 0.31
N LYS A 39 6.78 -1.49 0.57
CA LYS A 39 7.00 -2.37 1.73
C LYS A 39 6.70 -1.69 3.06
N LEU A 40 7.00 -0.40 3.18
CA LEU A 40 6.69 0.40 4.36
C LEU A 40 5.17 0.60 4.51
N ALA A 41 4.46 0.93 3.43
CA ALA A 41 3.01 1.08 3.44
C ALA A 41 2.33 -0.26 3.77
N TRP A 42 2.84 -1.37 3.24
CA TRP A 42 2.43 -2.71 3.62
C TRP A 42 2.64 -2.97 5.10
N ALA A 43 3.83 -2.66 5.65
CA ALA A 43 4.15 -2.81 7.08
C ALA A 43 3.16 -2.03 7.98
N TYR A 44 2.80 -0.80 7.60
CA TYR A 44 1.80 -0.01 8.31
C TYR A 44 0.40 -0.63 8.24
N ALA A 45 -0.02 -1.07 7.05
CA ALA A 45 -1.28 -1.76 6.90
C ALA A 45 -1.30 -3.04 7.76
N VAL A 46 -0.23 -3.85 7.72
CA VAL A 46 -0.22 -5.09 8.49
C VAL A 46 -0.19 -4.89 10.00
N ASN A 47 0.19 -3.72 10.51
CA ASN A 47 0.10 -3.42 11.95
C ASN A 47 -1.25 -2.81 12.37
N ALA A 48 -2.23 -2.73 11.46
CA ALA A 48 -3.56 -2.22 11.79
C ALA A 48 -4.26 -3.07 12.87
N ASN A 49 -4.85 -2.38 13.85
CA ASN A 49 -5.58 -2.97 14.98
C ASN A 49 -7.04 -3.35 14.66
N SER A 50 -7.54 -2.99 13.47
CA SER A 50 -8.90 -3.30 13.04
C SER A 50 -8.98 -3.49 11.53
N CYS A 51 -9.98 -4.25 11.08
CA CYS A 51 -10.30 -4.42 9.66
C CYS A 51 -10.53 -3.07 8.97
N THR A 52 -11.25 -2.15 9.61
CA THR A 52 -11.52 -0.82 9.05
C THR A 52 -10.22 -0.04 8.83
N THR A 53 -9.32 -0.03 9.82
CA THR A 53 -8.02 0.64 9.69
C THR A 53 -7.18 0.00 8.60
N PHE A 54 -7.14 -1.33 8.52
CA PHE A 54 -6.42 -2.06 7.49
C PHE A 54 -6.87 -1.69 6.08
N VAL A 55 -8.18 -1.76 5.82
CA VAL A 55 -8.78 -1.43 4.52
C VAL A 55 -8.45 0.01 4.14
N ARG A 56 -8.51 0.94 5.09
CA ARG A 56 -8.21 2.36 4.85
C ARG A 56 -6.75 2.61 4.50
N GLN A 57 -5.82 1.93 5.18
CA GLN A 57 -4.38 2.01 4.91
C GLN A 57 -4.05 1.42 3.54
N LEU A 58 -4.59 0.25 3.21
CA LEU A 58 -4.42 -0.34 1.89
C LEU A 58 -4.99 0.52 0.77
N LEU A 59 -6.18 1.11 0.98
CA LEU A 59 -6.80 1.97 -0.03
C LEU A 59 -5.87 3.14 -0.43
N THR A 60 -5.26 3.81 0.55
CA THR A 60 -4.34 4.93 0.31
C THR A 60 -2.97 4.50 -0.19
N ALA A 61 -2.58 3.24 0.02
CA ALA A 61 -1.34 2.68 -0.52
C ALA A 61 -1.49 2.22 -1.98
N VAL A 62 -2.68 1.71 -2.35
CA VAL A 62 -2.97 1.16 -3.67
C VAL A 62 -3.42 2.23 -4.66
N PHE A 63 -4.15 3.24 -4.19
CA PHE A 63 -4.67 4.33 -5.01
C PHE A 63 -4.07 5.67 -4.60
N PRO A 64 -3.54 6.44 -5.54
CA PRO A 64 -3.04 7.78 -5.24
C PRO A 64 -4.22 8.71 -4.88
N PRO A 65 -3.99 9.74 -4.04
CA PRO A 65 -5.06 10.60 -3.53
C PRO A 65 -5.92 11.24 -4.63
N GLU A 66 -5.33 11.62 -5.76
CA GLU A 66 -5.98 12.28 -6.88
C GLU A 66 -7.06 11.37 -7.50
N VAL A 67 -6.77 10.07 -7.60
CA VAL A 67 -7.74 9.06 -8.06
C VAL A 67 -8.87 8.93 -7.04
N LEU A 68 -8.55 8.87 -5.75
CA LEU A 68 -9.57 8.71 -4.70
C LEU A 68 -10.52 9.92 -4.60
N LEU A 69 -10.06 11.12 -4.96
CA LEU A 69 -10.90 12.32 -4.96
C LEU A 69 -11.96 12.28 -6.06
N VAL A 70 -11.63 11.74 -7.23
CA VAL A 70 -12.55 11.68 -8.39
C VAL A 70 -13.26 10.33 -8.55
N SER A 71 -12.91 9.32 -7.76
CA SER A 71 -13.45 7.96 -7.90
C SER A 71 -14.39 7.52 -6.79
N ASN A 72 -15.20 6.49 -7.04
CA ASN A 72 -15.91 5.74 -6.01
C ASN A 72 -16.02 4.25 -6.37
N LEU A 73 -16.54 3.42 -5.47
CA LEU A 73 -16.61 1.97 -5.68
C LEU A 73 -17.39 1.51 -6.92
N ARG A 74 -18.39 2.28 -7.38
CA ARG A 74 -19.32 1.83 -8.42
C ARG A 74 -19.37 2.76 -9.64
N GLY A 75 -18.63 3.85 -9.64
CA GLY A 75 -18.69 4.90 -10.67
C GLY A 75 -20.04 5.61 -10.75
N THR A 76 -20.88 5.53 -9.72
CA THR A 76 -22.25 6.07 -9.76
C THR A 76 -22.37 7.41 -9.04
N ASN A 77 -23.32 8.23 -9.48
CA ASN A 77 -23.67 9.47 -8.82
C ASN A 77 -24.48 9.19 -7.54
N LYS A 78 -23.97 9.61 -6.38
CA LYS A 78 -24.81 9.81 -5.19
C LYS A 78 -25.42 11.23 -5.23
N GLY A 79 -26.37 11.47 -6.15
CA GLY A 79 -27.16 12.72 -6.21
C GLY A 79 -26.73 13.75 -7.26
N LYS A 80 -27.01 15.06 -7.00
CA LYS A 80 -26.73 16.24 -7.86
C LYS A 80 -25.22 16.62 -7.95
N GLY A 81 -24.33 15.64 -7.91
CA GLY A 81 -22.88 15.84 -7.94
C GLY A 81 -22.25 15.39 -9.26
N GLU A 82 -20.99 15.76 -9.49
CA GLU A 82 -20.20 15.30 -10.63
C GLU A 82 -20.03 13.78 -10.67
N ALA A 83 -20.03 13.23 -11.88
CA ALA A 83 -19.75 11.83 -12.16
C ALA A 83 -18.40 11.40 -11.58
N CYS A 84 -18.45 10.46 -10.63
CA CYS A 84 -17.24 9.84 -10.09
C CYS A 84 -16.85 8.66 -10.98
N LEU A 85 -15.55 8.47 -11.22
CA LEU A 85 -15.04 7.31 -11.94
C LEU A 85 -15.08 6.04 -11.05
N PRO A 86 -15.37 4.85 -11.61
CA PRO A 86 -15.24 3.62 -10.83
C PRO A 86 -13.77 3.38 -10.46
N LEU A 87 -13.52 2.90 -9.24
CA LEU A 87 -12.20 2.39 -8.87
C LEU A 87 -11.86 1.15 -9.71
N GLU A 88 -10.57 0.98 -10.01
CA GLU A 88 -10.08 -0.16 -10.78
C GLU A 88 -10.43 -1.48 -10.08
N LYS A 89 -11.23 -2.31 -10.76
CA LYS A 89 -11.80 -3.54 -10.19
C LYS A 89 -10.74 -4.48 -9.64
N THR A 90 -9.64 -4.71 -10.38
CA THR A 90 -8.55 -5.60 -9.96
C THR A 90 -7.93 -5.17 -8.63
N LYS A 91 -7.68 -3.88 -8.46
CA LYS A 91 -7.16 -3.31 -7.22
C LYS A 91 -8.14 -3.39 -6.06
N VAL A 92 -9.42 -3.14 -6.34
CA VAL A 92 -10.49 -3.29 -5.35
C VAL A 92 -10.60 -4.75 -4.89
N ASP A 93 -10.65 -5.70 -5.83
CA ASP A 93 -10.73 -7.14 -5.55
C ASP A 93 -9.51 -7.62 -4.74
N ALA A 94 -8.31 -7.12 -5.05
CA ALA A 94 -7.10 -7.42 -4.29
C ALA A 94 -7.19 -6.94 -2.84
N ILE A 95 -7.76 -5.74 -2.58
CA ILE A 95 -8.02 -5.25 -1.22
C ILE A 95 -9.05 -6.14 -0.51
N TYR A 96 -10.12 -6.55 -1.19
CA TYR A 96 -11.12 -7.46 -0.64
C TYR A 96 -10.48 -8.79 -0.22
N ASN A 97 -9.72 -9.41 -1.12
CA ASN A 97 -9.10 -10.71 -0.88
C ASN A 97 -8.05 -10.63 0.24
N ALA A 98 -7.17 -9.61 0.23
CA ALA A 98 -6.20 -9.39 1.31
C ALA A 98 -6.88 -9.19 2.68
N THR A 99 -8.03 -8.52 2.70
CA THR A 99 -8.79 -8.29 3.93
C THR A 99 -9.44 -9.57 4.43
N LEU A 100 -10.04 -10.37 3.55
CA LEU A 100 -10.69 -11.63 3.91
C LEU A 100 -9.69 -12.71 4.34
N GLU A 101 -8.49 -12.72 3.75
CA GLU A 101 -7.41 -13.61 4.16
C GLU A 101 -7.01 -13.35 5.62
N ARG A 102 -6.93 -12.08 6.01
CA ARG A 102 -6.49 -11.70 7.34
C ARG A 102 -7.60 -11.66 8.40
N TRP A 103 -8.79 -11.18 8.03
CA TRP A 103 -9.96 -11.14 8.90
C TRP A 103 -11.06 -12.03 8.31
N PRO A 104 -10.92 -13.36 8.45
CA PRO A 104 -11.93 -14.29 7.97
C PRO A 104 -13.27 -14.01 8.67
N GLY A 105 -14.37 -14.07 7.91
CA GLY A 105 -15.72 -13.79 8.41
C GLY A 105 -16.14 -12.31 8.37
N THR A 106 -15.27 -11.41 7.90
CA THR A 106 -15.65 -10.01 7.66
C THR A 106 -16.71 -9.90 6.55
N LEU A 107 -17.75 -9.11 6.78
CA LEU A 107 -18.78 -8.83 5.78
C LEU A 107 -18.23 -7.95 4.64
N LEU A 108 -18.48 -8.34 3.39
CA LEU A 108 -18.09 -7.55 2.20
C LEU A 108 -18.64 -6.12 2.23
N SER A 109 -19.82 -5.94 2.81
CA SER A 109 -20.46 -4.63 3.00
C SER A 109 -19.67 -3.73 3.95
N LEU A 110 -19.02 -4.28 4.97
CA LEU A 110 -18.17 -3.52 5.91
C LEU A 110 -16.89 -3.03 5.22
N ILE A 111 -16.27 -3.87 4.40
CA ILE A 111 -15.10 -3.50 3.59
C ILE A 111 -15.47 -2.37 2.62
N GLY A 112 -16.57 -2.53 1.88
CA GLY A 112 -17.05 -1.51 0.94
C GLY A 112 -17.44 -0.20 1.62
N SER A 113 -18.05 -0.27 2.81
CA SER A 113 -18.37 0.91 3.62
C SER A 113 -17.13 1.62 4.12
N SER A 114 -16.08 0.88 4.51
CA SER A 114 -14.80 1.43 4.93
C SER A 114 -14.10 2.19 3.80
N ILE A 115 -14.12 1.65 2.58
CA ILE A 115 -13.57 2.31 1.39
C ILE A 115 -14.31 3.62 1.10
N ASN A 116 -15.64 3.57 0.99
CA ASN A 116 -16.45 4.76 0.73
C ASN A 116 -16.31 5.83 1.83
N GLY A 117 -16.24 5.39 3.09
CA GLY A 117 -16.03 6.27 4.23
C GLY A 117 -14.71 7.04 4.13
N LYS A 118 -13.63 6.39 3.69
CA LYS A 118 -12.33 7.06 3.50
C LYS A 118 -12.33 8.03 2.32
N ILE A 119 -12.92 7.64 1.20
CA ILE A 119 -13.08 8.53 0.03
C ILE A 119 -13.84 9.81 0.42
N THR A 120 -14.94 9.64 1.19
CA THR A 120 -15.76 10.76 1.66
C THR A 120 -14.98 11.68 2.60
N GLU A 121 -14.21 11.11 3.52
CA GLU A 121 -13.32 11.86 4.43
C GLU A 121 -12.31 12.72 3.66
N MET A 122 -11.66 12.17 2.63
CA MET A 122 -10.66 12.92 1.85
C MET A 122 -11.31 14.05 1.04
N ARG A 123 -12.48 13.83 0.44
CA ARG A 123 -13.23 14.89 -0.26
C ARG A 123 -13.62 16.04 0.65
N ASN A 124 -13.99 15.73 1.88
CA ASN A 124 -14.37 16.76 2.85
C ASN A 124 -13.16 17.60 3.28
N LYS A 125 -11.97 17.00 3.36
CA LYS A 125 -10.71 17.72 3.69
C LYS A 125 -10.25 18.67 2.59
N VAL A 126 -10.56 18.38 1.32
CA VAL A 126 -10.20 19.25 0.19
C VAL A 126 -11.13 20.47 0.06
N LYS A 127 -12.33 20.41 0.64
CA LYS A 127 -13.32 21.51 0.61
C LYS A 127 -13.16 22.53 1.74
N GLN A 128 -12.31 22.23 2.73
CA GLN A 128 -11.98 23.13 3.85
C GLN A 128 -10.70 23.89 3.53
#